data_AF-A0A4V2M8N8-F1
#
_entry.id   AF-A0A4V2M8N8-F1
#
_cell.length_a   1.000
_cell.length_b   1.000
_cell.length_c   1.000
_cell.angle_alpha   90.00
_cell.angle_beta   90.00
_cell.angle_gamma   90.00
#
_symmetry.space_group_name_H-M   'P 1'
#
loop_
_entity.id
_entity.type
_entity.pdbx_description
1 polymer ?
#
loop_
_entity_poly.entity_id
_entity_poly.type
_entity_poly.pdbx_seq_one_letter_code
_entity_poly.pdbx_strand_id
1 'polypeptide(L)'
;MGSPDFLTPRPTSPLTQIADELDLIGSVDRETFERQLVGVHGEVPAELVGADGVTKVVDALREYWQSAIAPYWNRMRTLLTADISYRGHVVTQRGTGVMLNELGPAISYGDGLLRVDRVSEVSRTESVDGRGLVLQPTLFGPHAVIPMDVGAEPILGYPPRGQANLWSVVDPPSRRDLAQLIGTARTRILELLTHPRTTTDVAAELKVTPSAVSQQLQLLRRTGLVEPQRTGKQVLYKPTQLAALLTGTEPD
;
A
#
# COMPACT_ATOMS: atom_id res chain seq x y z
N MET A 1 17.05 16.60 -6.00
CA MET A 1 16.34 17.51 -5.07
C MET A 1 15.77 16.62 -3.96
N GLY A 2 16.11 16.89 -2.70
CA GLY A 2 15.57 16.13 -1.55
C GLY A 2 14.20 16.64 -1.13
N SER A 3 13.57 15.96 -0.18
CA SER A 3 12.38 16.45 0.53
C SER A 3 12.72 16.59 2.02
N PRO A 4 12.07 17.50 2.76
CA PRO A 4 12.16 17.52 4.21
C PRO A 4 11.78 16.15 4.78
N ASP A 5 12.55 15.64 5.74
CA ASP A 5 12.30 14.33 6.34
C ASP A 5 10.95 14.26 7.04
N PHE A 6 10.49 15.38 7.61
CA PHE A 6 9.22 15.46 8.30
C PHE A 6 8.03 15.10 7.40
N LEU A 7 8.14 15.28 6.08
CA LEU A 7 7.09 14.87 5.11
C LEU A 7 7.03 13.35 4.87
N THR A 8 7.99 12.61 5.42
CA THR A 8 8.12 11.16 5.23
C THR A 8 8.27 10.48 6.59
N PRO A 9 7.27 10.58 7.49
CA PRO A 9 7.34 9.93 8.79
C PRO A 9 7.66 8.45 8.63
N ARG A 10 8.48 7.91 9.54
CA ARG A 10 8.94 6.53 9.43
C ARG A 10 7.80 5.58 9.81
N PRO A 11 7.42 4.64 8.94
CA PRO A 11 6.32 3.74 9.24
C PRO A 11 6.74 2.80 10.36
N THR A 12 5.96 2.76 11.44
CA THR A 12 6.14 1.83 12.56
C THR A 12 5.40 0.51 12.34
N SER A 13 4.55 0.45 11.31
CA SER A 13 3.67 -0.67 10.99
C SER A 13 3.42 -0.77 9.48
N PRO A 14 3.18 -1.98 8.92
CA PRO A 14 2.68 -2.13 7.56
C PRO A 14 1.20 -1.74 7.40
N LEU A 15 0.51 -1.42 8.50
CA LEU A 15 -0.92 -1.07 8.54
C LEU A 15 -1.17 0.42 8.84
N THR A 16 -0.15 1.27 8.71
CA THR A 16 -0.27 2.71 8.97
C THR A 16 -1.38 3.34 8.14
N GLN A 17 -2.21 4.17 8.77
CA GLN A 17 -3.22 4.97 8.06
C GLN A 17 -2.70 6.37 7.78
N ILE A 18 -3.21 6.99 6.71
CA ILE A 18 -2.83 8.36 6.36
C ILE A 18 -3.10 9.36 7.50
N ALA A 19 -4.16 9.16 8.28
CA ALA A 19 -4.49 10.03 9.39
C ALA A 19 -3.38 10.01 10.46
N ASP A 20 -2.84 8.82 10.77
CA ASP A 20 -1.75 8.67 11.73
C ASP A 20 -0.48 9.38 11.25
N GLU A 21 -0.16 9.31 9.95
CA GLU A 21 1.00 10.01 9.39
C GLU A 21 0.80 11.53 9.38
N LEU A 22 -0.40 12.01 9.04
CA LEU A 22 -0.71 13.44 9.10
C LEU A 22 -0.62 13.99 10.52
N ASP A 23 -0.99 13.20 11.54
CA ASP A 23 -0.86 13.59 12.94
C ASP A 23 0.62 13.66 13.37
N LEU A 24 1.46 12.73 12.92
CA LEU A 24 2.91 12.80 13.13
C LEU A 24 3.51 14.05 12.50
N ILE A 25 3.15 14.35 11.25
CA ILE A 25 3.58 15.56 10.54
C ILE A 25 3.10 16.81 11.29
N GLY A 26 1.85 16.81 11.76
CA GLY A 26 1.26 17.91 12.52
C GLY A 26 1.91 18.15 13.88
N SER A 27 2.60 17.16 14.44
CA SER A 27 3.29 17.23 15.73
C SER A 27 4.73 17.74 15.66
N VAL A 28 5.26 17.98 14.44
CA VAL A 28 6.64 18.44 14.23
C VAL A 28 6.84 19.80 14.87
N ASP A 29 7.92 19.93 15.64
CA ASP A 29 8.27 21.20 16.27
C ASP A 29 8.73 22.23 15.24
N ARG A 30 8.55 23.51 15.56
CA ARG A 30 8.87 24.63 14.66
C ARG A 30 10.33 24.63 14.22
N GLU A 31 11.25 24.30 15.13
CA GLU A 31 12.69 24.35 14.83
C GLU A 31 13.03 23.30 13.76
N THR A 32 12.54 22.07 13.93
CA THR A 32 12.68 21.00 12.93
C THR A 32 12.02 21.37 11.60
N PHE A 33 10.81 21.91 11.64
CA PHE A 33 10.06 22.34 10.44
C PHE A 33 10.84 23.39 9.62
N GLU A 34 11.26 24.49 10.27
CA GLU A 34 11.97 25.58 9.61
C GLU A 34 13.36 25.14 9.14
N ARG A 35 14.12 24.40 9.98
CA ARG A 35 15.45 23.89 9.63
C ARG A 35 15.41 23.02 8.38
N GLN A 36 14.47 22.07 8.32
CA GLN A 36 14.41 21.14 7.19
C GLN A 36 13.90 21.81 5.90
N LEU A 37 12.99 22.79 6.00
CA LEU A 37 12.59 23.60 4.84
C LEU A 37 13.76 24.41 4.30
N VAL A 38 14.51 25.09 5.16
CA VAL A 38 15.75 25.80 4.78
C VAL A 38 16.77 24.83 4.17
N GLY A 39 16.92 23.64 4.75
CA GLY A 39 17.84 22.62 4.24
C GLY A 39 17.54 22.17 2.81
N VAL A 40 16.26 22.13 2.41
CA VAL A 40 15.84 21.71 1.06
C VAL A 40 15.71 22.88 0.09
N HIS A 41 15.15 23.99 0.54
CA HIS A 41 14.74 25.12 -0.31
C HIS A 41 15.66 26.34 -0.20
N GLY A 42 16.60 26.36 0.75
CA GLY A 42 17.47 27.50 1.05
C GLY A 42 16.84 28.54 1.98
N GLU A 43 15.51 28.56 2.06
CA GLU A 43 14.72 29.43 2.92
C GLU A 43 13.39 28.74 3.31
N VAL A 44 12.65 29.31 4.26
CA VAL A 44 11.27 28.90 4.51
C VAL A 44 10.39 29.52 3.42
N PRO A 45 9.64 28.73 2.62
CA PRO A 45 8.73 29.28 1.62
C PRO A 45 7.76 30.29 2.23
N ALA A 46 7.51 31.40 1.53
CA ALA A 46 6.77 32.55 2.07
C ALA A 46 5.37 32.18 2.63
N GLU A 47 4.69 31.22 1.99
CA GLU A 47 3.37 30.73 2.38
C GLU A 47 3.38 29.96 3.71
N LEU A 48 4.54 29.39 4.06
CA LEU A 48 4.76 28.57 5.25
C LEU A 48 5.38 29.37 6.41
N VAL A 49 5.71 30.64 6.21
CA VAL A 49 6.18 31.52 7.28
C VAL A 49 5.02 31.81 8.24
N GLY A 50 5.25 31.61 9.54
CA GLY A 50 4.26 31.89 10.58
C GLY A 50 4.13 30.76 11.59
N ALA A 51 3.11 30.84 12.47
CA ALA A 51 2.80 29.79 13.43
C ALA A 51 1.92 28.67 12.90
N ASP A 52 1.31 28.88 11.74
CA ASP A 52 0.39 27.95 11.08
C ASP A 52 1.05 27.17 9.94
N GLY A 53 2.37 27.31 9.71
CA GLY A 53 3.08 26.68 8.60
C GLY A 53 2.92 25.15 8.57
N VAL A 54 3.08 24.48 9.73
CA VAL A 54 2.87 23.03 9.85
C VAL A 54 1.43 22.66 9.52
N THR A 55 0.45 23.39 10.07
CA THR A 55 -0.98 23.15 9.82
C THR A 55 -1.33 23.29 8.34
N LYS A 56 -0.81 24.33 7.67
CA LYS A 56 -1.00 24.52 6.21
C LYS A 56 -0.47 23.35 5.39
N VAL A 57 0.68 22.78 5.77
CA VAL A 57 1.23 21.59 5.11
C VAL A 57 0.32 20.38 5.32
N VAL A 58 -0.12 20.13 6.56
CA VAL A 58 -1.03 19.01 6.87
C VAL A 58 -2.34 19.15 6.10
N ASP A 59 -2.92 20.35 6.03
CA ASP A 59 -4.16 20.61 5.29
C ASP A 59 -3.97 20.37 3.79
N ALA A 60 -2.87 20.87 3.21
CA ALA A 60 -2.54 20.65 1.80
C ALA A 60 -2.33 19.16 1.48
N LEU A 61 -1.62 18.42 2.34
CA LEU A 61 -1.43 16.98 2.17
C LEU A 61 -2.75 16.21 2.30
N ARG A 62 -3.63 16.61 3.21
CA ARG A 62 -4.96 16.01 3.39
C ARG A 62 -5.83 16.23 2.15
N GLU A 63 -5.87 17.44 1.62
CA GLU A 63 -6.61 17.77 0.40
C GLU A 63 -6.06 16.98 -0.81
N TYR A 64 -4.73 16.97 -0.95
CA TYR A 64 -4.07 16.21 -2.00
C TYR A 64 -4.37 14.71 -1.91
N TRP A 65 -4.30 14.13 -0.70
CA TRP A 65 -4.66 12.74 -0.46
C TRP A 65 -6.07 12.45 -0.94
N GLN A 66 -7.06 13.23 -0.49
CA GLN A 66 -8.47 12.99 -0.79
C GLN A 66 -8.75 13.07 -2.30
N SER A 67 -8.10 13.99 -3.00
CA SER A 67 -8.38 14.26 -4.41
C SER A 67 -7.56 13.39 -5.37
N ALA A 68 -6.29 13.11 -5.04
CA ALA A 68 -5.35 12.48 -5.97
C ALA A 68 -4.99 11.04 -5.62
N ILE A 69 -5.00 10.66 -4.33
CA ILE A 69 -4.49 9.36 -3.89
C ILE A 69 -5.61 8.42 -3.45
N ALA A 70 -6.52 8.88 -2.58
CA ALA A 70 -7.59 8.09 -1.99
C ALA A 70 -8.43 7.32 -3.02
N PRO A 71 -8.84 7.90 -4.18
CA PRO A 71 -9.64 7.19 -5.17
C PRO A 71 -8.94 5.94 -5.75
N TYR A 72 -7.61 5.90 -5.74
CA TYR A 72 -6.81 4.81 -6.31
C TYR A 72 -6.04 4.04 -5.24
N TRP A 73 -6.22 4.36 -3.96
CA TRP A 73 -5.37 3.85 -2.88
C TRP A 73 -5.37 2.33 -2.77
N ASN A 74 -6.53 1.67 -2.93
CA ASN A 74 -6.58 0.21 -2.87
C ASN A 74 -5.75 -0.48 -3.95
N ARG A 75 -5.74 0.10 -5.15
CA ARG A 75 -4.95 -0.39 -6.27
C ARG A 75 -3.45 -0.19 -6.00
N MET A 76 -3.07 0.99 -5.50
CA MET A 76 -1.72 1.29 -5.05
C MET A 76 -1.25 0.31 -3.96
N ARG A 77 -2.06 0.14 -2.91
CA ARG A 77 -1.80 -0.75 -1.77
C ARG A 77 -1.66 -2.21 -2.19
N THR A 78 -2.49 -2.68 -3.13
CA THR A 78 -2.40 -4.04 -3.66
C THR A 78 -1.05 -4.29 -4.33
N LEU A 79 -0.60 -3.36 -5.17
CA LEU A 79 0.70 -3.43 -5.85
C LEU A 79 1.85 -3.41 -4.82
N LEU A 80 1.82 -2.48 -3.88
CA LEU A 80 2.83 -2.35 -2.82
C LEU A 80 2.91 -3.62 -1.94
N THR A 81 1.76 -4.17 -1.54
CA THR A 81 1.69 -5.39 -0.73
C THR A 81 2.21 -6.62 -1.48
N ALA A 82 1.94 -6.70 -2.79
CA ALA A 82 2.46 -7.76 -3.65
C ALA A 82 3.99 -7.69 -3.76
N ASP A 83 4.57 -6.49 -3.89
CA ASP A 83 6.02 -6.32 -3.86
C ASP A 83 6.61 -6.77 -2.52
N ILE A 84 6.06 -6.30 -1.38
CA ILE A 84 6.52 -6.70 -0.04
C ILE A 84 6.50 -8.23 0.12
N SER A 85 5.41 -8.87 -0.28
CA SER A 85 5.27 -10.33 -0.21
C SER A 85 6.31 -11.04 -1.06
N TYR A 86 6.54 -10.53 -2.28
CA TYR A 86 7.59 -11.05 -3.16
C TYR A 86 8.98 -10.92 -2.50
N ARG A 87 9.33 -9.75 -1.97
CA ARG A 87 10.62 -9.52 -1.31
C ARG A 87 10.81 -10.43 -0.10
N GLY A 88 9.77 -10.66 0.70
CA GLY A 88 9.81 -11.65 1.80
C GLY A 88 10.12 -13.06 1.31
N HIS A 89 9.55 -13.47 0.17
CA HIS A 89 9.88 -14.75 -0.47
C HIS A 89 11.34 -14.81 -0.94
N VAL A 90 11.86 -13.73 -1.53
CA VAL A 90 13.27 -13.66 -1.95
C VAL A 90 14.21 -13.74 -0.75
N VAL A 91 13.91 -13.04 0.35
CA VAL A 91 14.73 -13.11 1.58
C VAL A 91 14.79 -14.53 2.10
N THR A 92 13.64 -15.22 2.18
CA THR A 92 13.57 -16.59 2.74
C THR A 92 14.24 -17.64 1.85
N GLN A 93 14.19 -17.48 0.52
CA GLN A 93 14.74 -18.48 -0.41
C GLN A 93 16.18 -18.20 -0.86
N ARG A 94 16.54 -16.93 -1.02
CA ARG A 94 17.78 -16.48 -1.66
C ARG A 94 18.60 -15.54 -0.79
N GLY A 95 18.09 -15.16 0.38
CA GLY A 95 18.79 -14.31 1.33
C GLY A 95 18.62 -12.81 1.08
N THR A 96 18.90 -12.02 2.11
CA THR A 96 18.73 -10.56 2.11
C THR A 96 19.58 -9.85 1.07
N GLY A 97 20.83 -10.30 0.87
CA GLY A 97 21.73 -9.65 -0.10
C GLY A 97 21.22 -9.73 -1.54
N VAL A 98 20.62 -10.86 -1.95
CA VAL A 98 19.99 -10.99 -3.27
C VAL A 98 18.80 -10.05 -3.38
N MET A 99 17.95 -10.00 -2.35
CA MET A 99 16.77 -9.11 -2.34
C MET A 99 17.15 -7.64 -2.46
N LEU A 100 18.17 -7.17 -1.72
CA LEU A 100 18.64 -5.79 -1.75
C LEU A 100 19.19 -5.39 -3.14
N ASN A 101 19.93 -6.30 -3.79
CA ASN A 101 20.45 -6.09 -5.15
C ASN A 101 19.35 -6.12 -6.24
N GLU A 102 18.12 -6.54 -5.93
CA GLU A 102 16.98 -6.51 -6.85
C GLU A 102 16.07 -5.26 -6.66
N LEU A 103 16.45 -4.32 -5.78
CA LEU A 103 15.63 -3.12 -5.50
C LEU A 103 15.72 -2.05 -6.59
N GLY A 104 16.82 -2.01 -7.35
CA GLY A 104 16.97 -1.08 -8.46
C GLY A 104 18.42 -0.97 -8.94
N PRO A 105 18.64 -0.40 -10.14
CA PRO A 105 19.96 -0.35 -10.77
C PRO A 105 20.96 0.55 -10.03
N ALA A 106 20.48 1.48 -9.21
CA ALA A 106 21.31 2.38 -8.41
C ALA A 106 21.59 1.84 -7.01
N ILE A 107 21.15 0.62 -6.68
CA ILE A 107 21.27 0.01 -5.36
C ILE A 107 22.14 -1.23 -5.47
N SER A 108 23.19 -1.31 -4.66
CA SER A 108 24.04 -2.50 -4.57
C SER A 108 24.35 -2.85 -3.13
N TYR A 109 24.45 -4.15 -2.84
CA TYR A 109 24.77 -4.67 -1.52
C TYR A 109 25.88 -5.70 -1.59
N GLY A 110 26.91 -5.49 -0.78
CA GLY A 110 28.06 -6.39 -0.63
C GLY A 110 28.85 -6.03 0.64
N ASP A 111 29.47 -7.03 1.26
CA ASP A 111 30.36 -6.83 2.42
C ASP A 111 29.74 -6.01 3.57
N GLY A 112 28.43 -6.17 3.80
CA GLY A 112 27.70 -5.46 4.85
C GLY A 112 27.32 -4.00 4.51
N LEU A 113 27.69 -3.51 3.33
CA LEU A 113 27.41 -2.15 2.88
C LEU A 113 26.29 -2.13 1.84
N LEU A 114 25.25 -1.34 2.10
CA LEU A 114 24.22 -0.99 1.12
C LEU A 114 24.57 0.35 0.49
N ARG A 115 24.95 0.33 -0.79
CA ARG A 115 25.32 1.51 -1.56
C ARG A 115 24.13 1.96 -2.40
N VAL A 116 23.87 3.27 -2.37
CA VAL A 116 22.84 3.93 -3.19
C VAL A 116 23.52 5.03 -4.01
N ASP A 117 23.61 4.83 -5.32
CA ASP A 117 24.15 5.82 -6.24
C ASP A 117 23.09 6.88 -6.53
N ARG A 118 23.44 8.15 -6.30
CA ARG A 118 22.54 9.30 -6.51
C ARG A 118 23.28 10.44 -7.18
N VAL A 119 22.55 11.26 -7.92
CA VAL A 119 23.08 12.53 -8.44
C VAL A 119 23.16 13.52 -7.27
N SER A 120 24.32 13.55 -6.62
CA SER A 120 24.65 14.40 -5.47
C SER A 120 26.15 14.70 -5.49
N GLU A 121 26.53 15.93 -5.17
CA GLU A 121 27.94 16.31 -4.98
C GLU A 121 28.50 15.75 -3.65
N VAL A 122 27.62 15.43 -2.71
CA VAL A 122 27.96 14.92 -1.40
C VAL A 122 27.72 13.41 -1.34
N SER A 123 28.76 12.67 -0.94
CA SER A 123 28.69 11.27 -0.53
C SER A 123 28.72 11.19 0.99
N ARG A 124 27.89 10.32 1.58
CA ARG A 124 27.90 10.05 3.01
C ARG A 124 27.70 8.56 3.29
N THR A 125 28.26 8.11 4.41
CA THR A 125 28.08 6.75 4.92
C THR A 125 27.51 6.84 6.33
N GLU A 126 26.40 6.15 6.54
CA GLU A 126 25.67 6.11 7.81
C GLU A 126 25.67 4.66 8.30
N SER A 127 26.04 4.45 9.56
CA SER A 127 25.90 3.13 10.18
C SER A 127 24.45 2.94 10.62
N VAL A 128 23.90 1.74 10.39
CA VAL A 128 22.60 1.39 10.96
C VAL A 128 22.66 1.23 12.47
N ASP A 129 23.84 0.96 13.06
CA ASP A 129 24.07 0.86 14.51
C ASP A 129 23.01 0.07 15.29
N GLY A 130 22.53 -1.03 14.69
CA GLY A 130 21.49 -1.88 15.29
C GLY A 130 20.06 -1.32 15.22
N ARG A 131 19.86 -0.11 14.70
CA ARG A 131 18.54 0.54 14.48
C ARG A 131 17.71 -0.15 13.40
N GLY A 132 18.33 -1.01 12.59
CA GLY A 132 17.71 -1.65 11.44
C GLY A 132 17.66 -0.74 10.21
N LEU A 133 17.07 -1.24 9.13
CA LEU A 133 16.81 -0.51 7.90
C LEU A 133 15.39 -0.82 7.44
N VAL A 134 14.55 0.21 7.33
CA VAL A 134 13.20 0.08 6.77
C VAL A 134 13.28 0.14 5.25
N LEU A 135 12.68 -0.83 4.56
CA LEU A 135 12.52 -0.80 3.11
C LEU A 135 11.11 -0.34 2.76
N GLN A 136 10.97 0.79 2.09
CA GLN A 136 9.70 1.42 1.79
C GLN A 136 9.43 1.44 0.27
N PRO A 137 8.60 0.54 -0.27
CA PRO A 137 8.22 0.61 -1.67
C PRO A 137 7.45 1.91 -1.94
N THR A 138 7.84 2.65 -2.98
CA THR A 138 7.33 4.00 -3.30
C THR A 138 6.88 4.08 -4.76
N LEU A 139 5.63 4.47 -5.01
CA LEU A 139 5.05 4.51 -6.36
C LEU A 139 5.41 5.75 -7.17
N PHE A 140 5.78 6.85 -6.52
CA PHE A 140 5.91 8.17 -7.15
C PHE A 140 7.35 8.68 -7.23
N GLY A 141 8.31 7.77 -7.38
CA GLY A 141 9.71 8.10 -7.59
C GLY A 141 10.39 7.06 -8.49
N PRO A 142 11.23 7.48 -9.44
CA PRO A 142 11.99 6.55 -10.29
C PRO A 142 13.27 6.02 -9.60
N HIS A 143 13.62 6.57 -8.43
CA HIS A 143 14.92 6.37 -7.78
C HIS A 143 14.78 6.11 -6.28
N ALA A 144 15.88 5.64 -5.69
CA ALA A 144 16.00 5.45 -4.26
C ALA A 144 15.78 6.76 -3.49
N VAL A 145 15.04 6.68 -2.39
CA VAL A 145 14.84 7.79 -1.45
C VAL A 145 15.51 7.42 -0.14
N ILE A 146 16.32 8.33 0.40
CA ILE A 146 17.00 8.17 1.69
C ILE A 146 16.74 9.41 2.54
N PRO A 147 16.92 9.33 3.87
CA PRO A 147 16.74 10.49 4.74
C PRO A 147 17.51 11.72 4.26
N MET A 148 17.08 12.91 4.63
CA MET A 148 17.87 14.12 4.45
C MET A 148 18.83 14.34 5.62
N ASP A 149 18.34 14.28 6.85
CA ASP A 149 19.11 14.51 8.06
C ASP A 149 20.11 13.38 8.29
N VAL A 150 21.33 13.77 8.68
CA VAL A 150 22.38 12.85 9.12
C VAL A 150 21.97 12.22 10.44
N GLY A 151 22.17 10.91 10.60
CA GLY A 151 21.78 10.19 11.81
C GLY A 151 20.27 9.91 11.97
N ALA A 152 19.42 10.34 11.02
CA ALA A 152 18.01 9.96 11.01
C ALA A 152 17.83 8.43 10.97
N GLU A 153 16.66 7.93 11.39
CA GLU A 153 16.35 6.50 11.32
C GLU A 153 16.53 5.97 9.88
N PRO A 154 17.26 4.85 9.69
CA PRO A 154 17.58 4.38 8.36
C PRO A 154 16.35 3.86 7.61
N ILE A 155 16.07 4.49 6.47
CA ILE A 155 15.03 4.06 5.53
C ILE A 155 15.58 4.10 4.11
N LEU A 156 15.10 3.18 3.27
CA LEU A 156 15.32 3.17 1.84
C LEU A 156 13.98 3.08 1.12
N GLY A 157 13.55 4.20 0.55
CA GLY A 157 12.49 4.23 -0.44
C GLY A 157 12.97 3.61 -1.75
N TYR A 158 12.20 2.74 -2.39
CA TYR A 158 12.59 2.09 -3.65
C TYR A 158 11.38 1.87 -4.59
N PRO A 159 11.58 1.81 -5.91
CA PRO A 159 10.48 1.54 -6.85
C PRO A 159 10.00 0.09 -6.73
N PRO A 160 8.70 -0.16 -6.49
CA PRO A 160 8.18 -1.52 -6.40
C PRO A 160 8.11 -2.19 -7.77
N ARG A 161 8.10 -3.53 -7.76
CA ARG A 161 7.79 -4.31 -8.95
C ARG A 161 6.39 -3.96 -9.46
N GLY A 162 6.27 -3.85 -10.79
CA GLY A 162 4.98 -3.58 -11.43
C GLY A 162 4.51 -2.13 -11.35
N GLN A 163 5.34 -1.18 -10.89
CA GLN A 163 5.02 0.25 -10.85
C GLN A 163 4.44 0.78 -12.18
N ALA A 164 4.99 0.38 -13.33
CA ALA A 164 4.50 0.78 -14.65
C ALA A 164 3.07 0.28 -14.95
N ASN A 165 2.65 -0.82 -14.31
CA ASN A 165 1.32 -1.38 -14.46
C ASN A 165 0.30 -0.70 -13.56
N LEU A 166 0.71 0.27 -12.73
CA LEU A 166 -0.19 0.97 -11.83
C LEU A 166 -1.35 1.61 -12.59
N TRP A 167 -1.17 2.03 -13.84
CA TRP A 167 -2.24 2.65 -14.66
C TRP A 167 -2.81 1.72 -15.73
N SER A 168 -2.32 0.49 -15.85
CA SER A 168 -2.75 -0.47 -16.86
C SER A 168 -3.80 -1.50 -16.39
N VAL A 169 -4.21 -1.46 -15.11
CA VAL A 169 -5.32 -2.29 -14.61
C VAL A 169 -6.61 -1.81 -15.25
N VAL A 170 -7.21 -2.76 -15.98
CA VAL A 170 -8.55 -2.68 -16.57
C VAL A 170 -9.55 -2.55 -15.44
N ASP A 171 -10.55 -1.69 -15.60
CA ASP A 171 -11.67 -1.64 -14.67
C ASP A 171 -12.26 -3.04 -14.47
N PRO A 172 -12.78 -3.36 -13.26
CA PRO A 172 -13.50 -4.60 -13.06
C PRO A 172 -14.54 -4.80 -14.17
N PRO A 173 -14.73 -6.04 -14.65
CA PRO A 173 -15.71 -6.28 -15.70
C PRO A 173 -17.06 -5.72 -15.26
N SER A 174 -17.81 -5.15 -16.21
CA SER A 174 -19.18 -4.73 -15.91
C SER A 174 -19.96 -5.92 -15.38
N ARG A 175 -20.99 -5.68 -14.55
CA ARG A 175 -21.89 -6.74 -14.06
C ARG A 175 -22.37 -7.66 -15.19
N ARG A 176 -22.63 -7.07 -16.36
CA ARG A 176 -23.08 -7.79 -17.54
C ARG A 176 -22.00 -8.72 -18.10
N ASP A 177 -20.76 -8.27 -18.17
CA ASP A 177 -19.64 -9.06 -18.69
C ASP A 177 -19.25 -10.17 -17.72
N LEU A 178 -19.26 -9.87 -16.41
CA LEU A 178 -19.08 -10.88 -15.38
C LEU A 178 -20.19 -11.94 -15.42
N ALA A 179 -21.44 -11.52 -15.58
CA ALA A 179 -22.56 -12.45 -15.76
C ALA A 179 -22.47 -13.29 -17.03
N GLN A 180 -21.83 -12.81 -18.10
CA GLN A 180 -21.54 -13.64 -19.28
C GLN A 180 -20.44 -14.66 -19.01
N LEU A 181 -19.40 -14.28 -18.26
CA LEU A 181 -18.25 -15.15 -17.96
C LEU A 181 -18.60 -16.25 -16.96
N ILE A 182 -19.24 -15.89 -15.84
CA ILE A 182 -19.53 -16.82 -14.73
C ILE A 182 -21.03 -17.03 -14.54
N GLY A 183 -21.90 -16.52 -15.39
CA GLY A 183 -23.34 -16.70 -15.23
C GLY A 183 -23.96 -15.77 -14.17
N THR A 184 -25.22 -15.44 -14.40
CA THR A 184 -25.99 -14.47 -13.60
C THR A 184 -26.12 -14.87 -12.13
N ALA A 185 -26.34 -16.15 -11.83
CA ALA A 185 -26.54 -16.62 -10.46
C ALA A 185 -25.28 -16.45 -9.61
N ARG A 186 -24.11 -16.82 -10.13
CA ARG A 186 -22.82 -16.69 -9.43
C ARG A 186 -22.43 -15.23 -9.25
N THR A 187 -22.64 -14.40 -10.27
CA THR A 187 -22.42 -12.95 -10.21
C THR A 187 -23.23 -12.32 -9.08
N ARG A 188 -24.54 -12.62 -9.02
CA ARG A 188 -25.42 -12.12 -7.94
C ARG A 188 -25.00 -12.58 -6.56
N ILE A 189 -24.51 -13.82 -6.41
CA ILE A 189 -23.99 -14.30 -5.13
C ILE A 189 -22.76 -13.50 -4.72
N LEU A 190 -21.79 -13.28 -5.62
CA LEU A 190 -20.59 -12.50 -5.31
C LEU A 190 -20.92 -11.04 -4.94
N GLU A 191 -21.90 -10.42 -5.62
CA GLU A 191 -22.39 -9.07 -5.29
C GLU A 191 -23.00 -8.98 -3.88
N LEU A 192 -23.63 -10.05 -3.38
CA LEU A 192 -24.20 -10.09 -2.02
C LEU A 192 -23.16 -10.34 -0.93
N LEU A 193 -22.04 -10.96 -1.31
CA LEU A 193 -20.94 -11.27 -0.41
C LEU A 193 -19.98 -10.09 -0.26
N THR A 194 -20.46 -8.84 -0.22
CA THR A 194 -19.62 -7.71 0.22
C THR A 194 -19.17 -7.85 1.68
N HIS A 195 -19.92 -8.62 2.47
CA HIS A 195 -19.60 -8.99 3.84
C HIS A 195 -19.87 -10.50 4.02
N PRO A 196 -19.27 -11.16 5.03
CA PRO A 196 -19.53 -12.58 5.29
C PRO A 196 -21.03 -12.86 5.51
N ARG A 197 -21.62 -13.81 4.76
CA ARG A 197 -23.04 -14.22 4.92
C ARG A 197 -23.22 -15.73 4.95
N THR A 198 -24.29 -16.22 5.57
CA THR A 198 -24.62 -17.64 5.53
C THR A 198 -25.31 -18.04 4.20
N THR A 199 -25.30 -19.33 3.87
CA THR A 199 -26.03 -19.86 2.71
C THR A 199 -27.53 -19.52 2.76
N THR A 200 -28.12 -19.54 3.96
CA THR A 200 -29.54 -19.24 4.18
C THR A 200 -29.85 -17.75 3.95
N ASP A 201 -28.96 -16.84 4.36
CA ASP A 201 -29.15 -15.40 4.12
C ASP A 201 -29.11 -15.09 2.64
N VAL A 202 -28.14 -15.66 1.92
CA VAL A 202 -28.02 -15.48 0.46
C VAL A 202 -29.22 -16.09 -0.27
N ALA A 203 -29.73 -17.24 0.17
CA ALA A 203 -30.90 -17.88 -0.42
C ALA A 203 -32.18 -17.04 -0.23
N ALA A 204 -32.38 -16.49 0.97
CA ALA A 204 -33.49 -15.61 1.28
C ALA A 204 -33.48 -14.34 0.41
N GLU A 205 -32.33 -13.69 0.31
CA GLU A 205 -32.13 -12.46 -0.48
C GLU A 205 -32.40 -12.71 -1.99
N LEU A 206 -31.87 -13.82 -2.51
CA LEU A 206 -32.04 -14.19 -3.92
C LEU A 206 -33.39 -14.86 -4.23
N LYS A 207 -34.23 -15.12 -3.22
CA LYS A 207 -35.51 -15.83 -3.33
C LYS A 207 -35.39 -17.18 -4.04
N VAL A 208 -34.36 -17.96 -3.69
CA VAL A 208 -34.10 -19.30 -4.21
C VAL A 208 -33.91 -20.30 -3.05
N THR A 209 -33.82 -21.59 -3.36
CA THR A 209 -33.63 -22.61 -2.31
C THR A 209 -32.22 -22.57 -1.74
N PRO A 210 -32.03 -22.88 -0.44
CA PRO A 210 -30.69 -23.03 0.14
C PRO A 210 -29.82 -24.07 -0.57
N SER A 211 -30.44 -25.12 -1.12
CA SER A 211 -29.74 -26.15 -1.91
C SER A 211 -29.13 -25.57 -3.18
N ALA A 212 -29.88 -24.74 -3.92
CA ALA A 212 -29.38 -24.08 -5.13
C ALA A 212 -28.20 -23.14 -4.82
N VAL A 213 -28.29 -22.35 -3.76
CA VAL A 213 -27.17 -21.47 -3.34
C VAL A 213 -25.96 -22.28 -2.89
N SER A 214 -26.17 -23.34 -2.10
CA SER A 214 -25.09 -24.22 -1.64
C SER A 214 -24.29 -24.80 -2.81
N GLN A 215 -24.98 -25.22 -3.88
CA GLN A 215 -24.34 -25.75 -5.07
C GLN A 215 -23.45 -24.71 -5.78
N GLN A 216 -23.91 -23.46 -5.85
CA GLN A 216 -23.12 -22.35 -6.43
C GLN A 216 -21.93 -21.96 -5.53
N LEU A 217 -22.14 -21.87 -4.21
CA LEU A 217 -21.08 -21.55 -3.24
C LEU A 217 -20.00 -22.65 -3.23
N GLN A 218 -20.38 -23.91 -3.37
CA GLN A 218 -19.42 -25.01 -3.47
C GLN A 218 -18.54 -24.87 -4.72
N LEU A 219 -19.12 -24.48 -5.85
CA LEU A 219 -18.37 -24.24 -7.08
C LEU A 219 -17.46 -23.01 -6.94
N LEU A 220 -17.99 -21.88 -6.47
CA LEU A 220 -17.23 -20.64 -6.23
C LEU A 220 -16.05 -20.89 -5.27
N ARG A 221 -16.26 -21.72 -4.25
CA ARG A 221 -15.21 -22.13 -3.31
C ARG A 221 -14.14 -22.97 -4.02
N ARG A 222 -14.55 -23.96 -4.82
CA ARG A 222 -13.63 -24.81 -5.57
C ARG A 222 -12.79 -24.01 -6.58
N THR A 223 -13.32 -22.91 -7.10
CA THR A 223 -12.62 -21.99 -8.01
C THR A 223 -11.89 -20.86 -7.27
N GLY A 224 -11.85 -20.85 -5.94
CA GLY A 224 -11.11 -19.86 -5.16
C GLY A 224 -11.73 -18.46 -5.13
N LEU A 225 -13.03 -18.30 -5.43
CA LEU A 225 -13.75 -17.02 -5.40
C LEU A 225 -14.39 -16.73 -4.04
N VAL A 226 -14.70 -17.76 -3.26
CA VAL A 226 -15.20 -17.59 -1.89
C VAL A 226 -14.49 -18.54 -0.96
N GLU A 227 -14.38 -18.16 0.31
CA GLU A 227 -13.87 -19.03 1.36
C GLU A 227 -14.85 -19.11 2.55
N PRO A 228 -14.94 -20.28 3.19
CA PRO A 228 -15.78 -20.45 4.36
C PRO A 228 -15.11 -19.90 5.62
N GLN A 229 -15.89 -19.20 6.45
CA GLN A 229 -15.52 -18.74 7.77
C GLN A 229 -16.52 -19.28 8.80
N ARG A 230 -16.05 -20.01 9.82
CA ARG A 230 -16.92 -20.51 10.89
C ARG A 230 -17.05 -19.47 11.98
N THR A 231 -18.30 -19.11 12.30
CA THR A 231 -18.64 -18.25 13.44
C THR A 231 -19.65 -18.98 14.31
N GLY A 232 -19.19 -19.48 15.47
CA GLY A 232 -20.00 -20.32 16.35
C GLY A 232 -20.48 -21.60 15.64
N LYS A 233 -21.80 -21.78 15.55
CA LYS A 233 -22.43 -22.95 14.89
C LYS A 233 -22.74 -22.72 13.41
N GLN A 234 -22.40 -21.55 12.86
CA GLN A 234 -22.72 -21.17 11.49
C GLN A 234 -21.47 -21.14 10.61
N VAL A 235 -21.67 -21.44 9.31
CA VAL A 235 -20.66 -21.25 8.27
C VAL A 235 -21.09 -20.06 7.44
N LEU A 236 -20.28 -19.01 7.46
CA LEU A 236 -20.40 -17.86 6.59
C LEU A 236 -19.46 -18.07 5.39
N TYR A 237 -19.79 -17.45 4.27
CA TYR A 237 -18.92 -17.36 3.12
C TYR A 237 -18.51 -15.91 2.94
N LYS A 238 -17.24 -15.69 2.65
CA LYS A 238 -16.70 -14.36 2.33
C LYS A 238 -15.96 -14.42 0.98
N PRO A 239 -15.92 -13.30 0.24
CA PRO A 239 -15.22 -13.25 -1.03
C PRO A 239 -13.71 -13.33 -0.79
N THR A 240 -12.99 -13.93 -1.72
CA THR A 240 -11.52 -13.85 -1.73
C THR A 240 -11.08 -12.56 -2.44
N GLN A 241 -9.78 -12.24 -2.38
CA GLN A 241 -9.21 -11.16 -3.20
C GLN A 241 -9.47 -11.35 -4.70
N LEU A 242 -9.51 -12.59 -5.20
CA LEU A 242 -9.83 -12.85 -6.61
C LEU A 242 -11.27 -12.43 -6.94
N ALA A 243 -12.24 -12.74 -6.06
CA ALA A 243 -13.60 -12.28 -6.26
C ALA A 243 -13.70 -10.76 -6.18
N ALA A 244 -13.03 -10.13 -5.22
CA ALA A 244 -12.96 -8.67 -5.08
C ALA A 244 -12.47 -7.98 -6.37
N LEU A 245 -11.45 -8.52 -7.03
CA LEU A 245 -10.95 -8.01 -8.31
C LEU A 245 -11.99 -8.11 -9.44
N LEU A 246 -12.82 -9.15 -9.43
CA LEU A 246 -13.87 -9.34 -10.44
C LEU A 246 -15.11 -8.48 -10.19
N THR A 247 -15.47 -8.24 -8.94
CA THR A 247 -16.67 -7.48 -8.57
C THR A 247 -16.38 -6.00 -8.32
N GLY A 248 -15.12 -5.61 -8.19
CA GLY A 248 -14.73 -4.25 -7.79
C GLY A 248 -15.08 -3.91 -6.34
N THR A 249 -15.34 -4.92 -5.49
CA THR A 249 -15.69 -4.73 -4.08
C THR A 249 -14.51 -5.08 -3.19
N GLU A 250 -14.21 -4.28 -2.17
CA GLU A 250 -13.14 -4.59 -1.21
C GLU A 250 -13.48 -5.83 -0.37
N PRO A 251 -12.51 -6.72 -0.10
CA PRO A 251 -12.63 -7.71 0.96
C PRO A 251 -12.30 -7.06 2.31
N ASP A 252 -13.25 -7.09 3.25
CA ASP A 252 -13.04 -6.78 4.68
C ASP A 252 -11.94 -7.66 5.32
#